data_AF-A0A8S1J718-F1
#
_entry.id   AF-A0A8S1J718-F1
#
_cell.length_a   1.000
_cell.length_b   1.000
_cell.length_c   1.000
_cell.angle_alpha   90.00
_cell.angle_beta   90.00
_cell.angle_gamma   90.00
#
_symmetry.space_group_name_H-M   'P 1'
#
loop_
_entity.id
_entity.type
_entity.pdbx_description
1 polymer ?
#
loop_
_entity_poly.entity_id
_entity_poly.type
_entity_poly.pdbx_seq_one_letter_code
_entity_poly.pdbx_strand_id
1 'polypeptide(L)'
;MAKEAEGPTPVMTESVDEGDVMEQTAGGPTVMTESVEEDEITEQTANGPSVMTESVDEGESDIMEQTTGGPTVMPESVDEGEIEEQAADGPSVMTESVEEAEIEEQAAEGPSVATEYLDEDEIKEQAAEGPTVVTGSVAASPDTGVDR
;
A
#
# COMPACT_ATOMS: atom_id res chain seq x y z
N MET A 1 11.48 40.94 4.19
CA MET A 1 10.53 39.98 3.61
C MET A 1 11.29 38.68 3.44
N ALA A 2 11.12 37.75 4.38
CA ALA A 2 11.68 36.41 4.23
C ALA A 2 10.78 35.65 3.26
N LYS A 3 11.36 35.07 2.21
CA LYS A 3 10.69 34.10 1.36
C LYS A 3 10.56 32.83 2.21
N GLU A 4 9.37 32.55 2.71
CA GLU A 4 9.07 31.20 3.21
C GLU A 4 9.31 30.25 2.04
N ALA A 5 10.26 29.34 2.21
CA ALA A 5 10.42 28.22 1.29
C ALA A 5 9.24 27.30 1.60
N GLU A 6 8.21 27.34 0.75
CA GLU A 6 7.18 26.31 0.75
C GLU A 6 7.92 24.98 0.58
N GLY A 7 7.74 24.08 1.55
CA GLY A 7 8.23 22.71 1.43
C GLY A 7 7.64 22.03 0.19
N PRO A 8 8.12 20.83 -0.16
CA PRO A 8 7.51 20.13 -1.29
C PRO A 8 6.02 19.90 -0.98
N THR A 9 5.15 20.13 -1.97
CA THR A 9 3.68 20.07 -1.87
C THR A 9 3.15 18.69 -2.28
N PRO A 10 2.43 17.93 -1.42
CA PRO A 10 2.00 16.56 -1.73
C PRO A 10 1.30 16.45 -3.08
N VAL A 11 1.54 15.31 -3.73
CA VAL A 11 0.80 14.89 -4.92
C VAL A 11 -0.42 14.14 -4.41
N MET A 12 -1.60 14.51 -4.90
CA MET A 12 -2.88 13.90 -4.55
C MET A 12 -3.60 13.58 -5.84
N THR A 13 -3.99 12.33 -6.00
CA THR A 13 -4.77 11.82 -7.12
C THR A 13 -6.01 11.15 -6.58
N GLU A 14 -7.15 11.53 -7.14
CA GLU A 14 -8.46 11.01 -6.77
C GLU A 14 -9.17 10.52 -8.03
N SER A 15 -9.56 9.25 -8.02
CA SER A 15 -10.27 8.58 -9.12
C SER A 15 -11.54 7.90 -8.61
N VAL A 16 -12.58 7.89 -9.44
CA VAL A 16 -13.92 7.33 -9.11
C VAL A 16 -14.56 6.64 -10.33
N ASP A 17 -13.76 6.32 -11.35
CA ASP A 17 -14.22 5.72 -12.61
C ASP A 17 -13.35 4.48 -12.87
N GLU A 18 -13.95 3.43 -13.46
CA GLU A 18 -13.23 2.24 -13.93
C GLU A 18 -12.09 2.59 -14.91
N GLY A 19 -10.88 2.23 -14.53
CA GLY A 19 -9.66 2.38 -15.32
C GLY A 19 -8.37 2.25 -14.50
N ASP A 20 -7.24 2.48 -15.18
CA ASP A 20 -5.91 2.35 -14.59
C ASP A 20 -5.38 3.72 -14.10
N VAL A 21 -4.91 3.80 -12.86
CA VAL A 21 -4.10 4.92 -12.36
C VAL A 21 -2.62 4.58 -12.41
N MET A 22 -1.84 5.51 -12.96
CA MET A 22 -0.39 5.40 -12.99
C MET A 22 0.27 6.69 -12.53
N GLU A 23 0.98 6.57 -11.41
CA GLU A 23 1.72 7.65 -10.76
C GLU A 23 3.23 7.41 -10.88
N GLN A 24 3.98 8.42 -11.32
CA GLN A 24 5.44 8.35 -11.35
C GLN A 24 6.04 9.59 -10.71
N THR A 25 6.75 9.40 -9.59
CA THR A 25 7.38 10.51 -8.85
C THR A 25 8.86 10.24 -8.60
N ALA A 26 9.67 11.31 -8.69
CA ALA A 26 11.11 11.21 -8.51
C ALA A 26 11.64 12.44 -7.76
N GLY A 27 11.90 12.28 -6.46
CA GLY A 27 12.29 13.35 -5.55
C GLY A 27 11.16 14.34 -5.32
N GLY A 28 10.67 14.47 -4.09
CA GLY A 28 9.45 15.25 -3.93
C GLY A 28 8.81 15.23 -2.55
N PRO A 29 7.52 15.53 -2.49
CA PRO A 29 6.63 15.39 -1.34
C PRO A 29 5.92 14.02 -1.34
N THR A 30 5.19 13.71 -0.27
CA THR A 30 4.32 12.52 -0.15
C THR A 30 3.38 12.38 -1.35
N VAL A 31 3.17 11.13 -1.78
CA VAL A 31 2.18 10.74 -2.80
C VAL A 31 0.99 10.12 -2.08
N MET A 32 -0.22 10.50 -2.50
CA MET A 32 -1.50 10.02 -1.99
C MET A 32 -2.41 9.75 -3.16
N THR A 33 -2.87 8.50 -3.30
CA THR A 33 -3.83 8.08 -4.31
C THR A 33 -5.05 7.49 -3.63
N GLU A 34 -6.22 8.04 -3.93
CA GLU A 34 -7.51 7.55 -3.46
C GLU A 34 -8.34 7.14 -4.69
N SER A 35 -8.68 5.87 -4.79
CA SER A 35 -9.42 5.33 -5.94
C SER A 35 -10.67 4.59 -5.52
N VAL A 36 -11.73 4.79 -6.29
CA VAL A 36 -13.01 4.08 -6.16
C VAL A 36 -13.37 3.48 -7.51
N GLU A 37 -13.66 2.19 -7.56
CA GLU A 37 -13.98 1.43 -8.79
C GLU A 37 -12.81 1.24 -9.78
N GLU A 38 -11.54 1.19 -9.36
CA GLU A 38 -10.40 1.01 -10.28
C GLU A 38 -9.92 -0.44 -10.45
N ASP A 39 -9.56 -0.80 -11.69
CA ASP A 39 -9.02 -2.13 -12.02
C ASP A 39 -7.54 -2.27 -11.58
N GLU A 40 -6.72 -1.23 -11.78
CA GLU A 40 -5.26 -1.29 -11.53
C GLU A 40 -4.69 0.07 -11.07
N ILE A 41 -3.94 0.07 -9.98
CA ILE A 41 -3.16 1.21 -9.50
C ILE A 41 -1.69 0.87 -9.53
N THR A 42 -0.90 1.64 -10.27
CA THR A 42 0.56 1.52 -10.30
C THR A 42 1.23 2.80 -9.82
N GLU A 43 2.01 2.69 -8.75
CA GLU A 43 2.81 3.80 -8.23
C GLU A 43 4.31 3.52 -8.30
N GLN A 44 5.06 4.44 -8.90
CA GLN A 44 6.52 4.35 -8.96
C GLN A 44 7.17 5.59 -8.35
N THR A 45 7.83 5.41 -7.21
CA THR A 45 8.43 6.49 -6.44
C THR A 45 9.93 6.29 -6.21
N ALA A 46 10.73 7.30 -6.52
CA ALA A 46 12.18 7.28 -6.28
C ALA A 46 12.65 8.48 -5.45
N ASN A 47 13.39 8.24 -4.36
CA ASN A 47 13.98 9.26 -3.48
C ASN A 47 12.93 10.27 -2.95
N GLY A 48 11.70 9.80 -2.69
CA GLY A 48 10.56 10.59 -2.23
C GLY A 48 10.26 10.39 -0.74
N PRO A 49 9.35 11.17 -0.15
CA PRO A 49 8.71 10.88 1.13
C PRO A 49 7.65 9.78 0.92
N SER A 50 6.87 9.48 1.97
CA SER A 50 5.95 8.35 1.99
C SER A 50 5.00 8.26 0.80
N VAL A 51 4.58 7.03 0.50
CA VAL A 51 3.54 6.68 -0.45
C VAL A 51 2.34 6.12 0.32
N MET A 52 1.13 6.48 -0.10
CA MET A 52 -0.12 6.03 0.51
C MET A 52 -1.17 5.85 -0.58
N THR A 53 -1.73 4.66 -0.67
CA THR A 53 -2.74 4.30 -1.66
C THR A 53 -3.95 3.73 -0.93
N GLU A 54 -5.12 4.29 -1.18
CA GLU A 54 -6.39 3.81 -0.63
C GLU A 54 -7.28 3.41 -1.82
N SER A 55 -7.69 2.14 -1.87
CA SER A 55 -8.56 1.61 -2.93
C SER A 55 -9.81 0.98 -2.34
N VAL A 56 -10.95 1.31 -2.95
CA VAL A 56 -12.26 0.71 -2.64
C VAL A 56 -12.97 0.37 -3.94
N ASP A 57 -13.11 -0.90 -4.26
CA ASP A 57 -13.82 -1.41 -5.44
C ASP A 57 -15.01 -2.31 -5.05
N GLU A 58 -15.85 -2.74 -5.98
CA GLU A 58 -16.80 -3.85 -5.77
C GLU A 58 -16.34 -5.14 -6.50
N GLY A 59 -15.11 -5.18 -6.99
CA GLY A 59 -14.51 -6.20 -7.86
C GLY A 59 -13.04 -6.50 -7.55
N GLU A 60 -12.32 -7.04 -8.55
CA GLU A 60 -10.90 -7.40 -8.44
C GLU A 60 -10.04 -6.16 -8.75
N SER A 61 -9.25 -5.68 -7.78
CA SER A 61 -8.31 -4.56 -7.96
C SER A 61 -6.85 -4.98 -7.75
N ASP A 62 -5.97 -4.53 -8.64
CA ASP A 62 -4.52 -4.77 -8.52
C ASP A 62 -3.79 -3.49 -8.09
N ILE A 63 -3.05 -3.55 -6.97
CA ILE A 63 -2.22 -2.44 -6.48
C ILE A 63 -0.75 -2.83 -6.61
N MET A 64 0.02 -2.07 -7.39
CA MET A 64 1.45 -2.24 -7.54
C MET A 64 2.23 -1.00 -7.10
N GLU A 65 3.00 -1.13 -6.02
CA GLU A 65 3.85 -0.05 -5.52
C GLU A 65 5.34 -0.38 -5.64
N GLN A 66 6.07 0.45 -6.38
CA GLN A 66 7.51 0.33 -6.53
C GLN A 66 8.23 1.55 -5.97
N THR A 67 8.95 1.36 -4.87
CA THR A 67 9.64 2.43 -4.17
C THR A 67 11.14 2.20 -4.03
N THR A 68 11.93 3.25 -4.25
CA THR A 68 13.39 3.22 -4.06
C THR A 68 13.84 4.44 -3.28
N GLY A 69 14.26 4.25 -2.04
CA GLY A 69 14.69 5.32 -1.13
C GLY A 69 13.53 6.20 -0.68
N GLY A 70 13.15 6.08 0.59
CA GLY A 70 12.02 6.82 1.17
C GLY A 70 11.63 6.24 2.54
N PRO A 71 10.74 6.90 3.29
CA PRO A 71 10.45 6.49 4.67
C PRO A 71 9.35 5.43 4.83
N THR A 72 8.29 5.41 4.01
CA THR A 72 7.13 4.52 4.24
C THR A 72 6.27 4.30 2.98
N VAL A 73 5.70 3.10 2.83
CA VAL A 73 4.74 2.65 1.80
C VAL A 73 3.52 2.12 2.55
N MET A 74 2.31 2.57 2.19
CA MET A 74 1.08 2.23 2.91
C MET A 74 -0.11 2.03 1.95
N PRO A 75 -0.24 0.84 1.33
CA PRO A 75 -1.45 0.48 0.61
C PRO A 75 -2.53 -0.01 1.58
N GLU A 76 -3.73 0.49 1.37
CA GLU A 76 -4.97 0.04 2.00
C GLU A 76 -5.94 -0.38 0.89
N SER A 77 -6.40 -1.64 0.95
CA SER A 77 -7.45 -2.16 0.05
C SER A 77 -8.60 -2.74 0.86
N VAL A 78 -9.83 -2.50 0.41
CA VAL A 78 -11.03 -3.05 1.04
C VAL A 78 -11.50 -4.34 0.37
N ASP A 79 -10.98 -4.71 -0.80
CA ASP A 79 -11.63 -5.67 -1.70
C ASP A 79 -10.68 -6.79 -2.17
N GLU A 80 -11.25 -7.79 -2.88
CA GLU A 80 -10.52 -8.92 -3.45
C GLU A 80 -9.48 -8.43 -4.48
N GLY A 81 -8.24 -8.94 -4.45
CA GLY A 81 -7.23 -8.43 -5.38
C GLY A 81 -5.79 -8.88 -5.14
N GLU A 82 -4.85 -8.31 -5.90
CA GLU A 82 -3.41 -8.50 -5.71
C GLU A 82 -2.77 -7.19 -5.23
N ILE A 83 -1.96 -7.27 -4.15
CA ILE A 83 -1.13 -6.16 -3.68
C ILE A 83 0.33 -6.59 -3.84
N GLU A 84 1.04 -6.00 -4.79
CA GLU A 84 2.48 -6.22 -5.00
C GLU A 84 3.29 -4.97 -4.59
N GLU A 85 4.19 -5.15 -3.63
CA GLU A 85 5.05 -4.08 -3.13
C GLU A 85 6.52 -4.42 -3.29
N GLN A 86 7.28 -3.49 -3.87
CA GLN A 86 8.71 -3.63 -4.08
C GLN A 86 9.44 -2.41 -3.53
N ALA A 87 10.16 -2.62 -2.43
CA ALA A 87 10.81 -1.55 -1.67
C ALA A 87 12.33 -1.77 -1.54
N ALA A 88 13.11 -0.79 -1.97
CA ALA A 88 14.57 -0.77 -1.84
C ALA A 88 15.05 0.39 -0.96
N ASP A 89 16.03 0.11 -0.08
CA ASP A 89 16.72 1.07 0.79
C ASP A 89 15.83 1.90 1.75
N GLY A 90 15.37 1.28 2.85
CA GLY A 90 14.88 1.97 4.05
C GLY A 90 13.37 2.28 4.23
N PRO A 91 12.42 2.03 3.31
CA PRO A 91 11.02 2.35 3.56
C PRO A 91 10.32 1.29 4.42
N SER A 92 9.62 1.66 5.49
CA SER A 92 8.73 0.68 6.14
C SER A 92 7.49 0.45 5.28
N VAL A 93 7.07 -0.79 5.14
CA VAL A 93 5.92 -1.21 4.35
C VAL A 93 4.82 -1.61 5.34
N MET A 94 3.63 -1.06 5.18
CA MET A 94 2.46 -1.38 5.99
C MET A 94 1.26 -1.60 5.08
N THR A 95 0.78 -2.83 5.03
CA THR A 95 -0.31 -3.21 4.14
C THR A 95 -1.53 -3.59 4.95
N GLU A 96 -2.67 -2.97 4.65
CA GLU A 96 -3.96 -3.29 5.27
C GLU A 96 -4.94 -3.79 4.21
N SER A 97 -5.49 -4.98 4.39
CA SER A 97 -6.51 -5.59 3.53
C SER A 97 -7.75 -6.02 4.32
N VAL A 98 -8.93 -5.84 3.73
CA VAL A 98 -10.20 -6.23 4.36
C VAL A 98 -10.77 -7.54 3.80
N GLU A 99 -10.67 -7.80 2.50
CA GLU A 99 -11.16 -9.01 1.82
C GLU A 99 -10.01 -9.87 1.24
N GLU A 100 -10.31 -10.99 0.57
CA GLU A 100 -9.32 -11.97 0.06
C GLU A 100 -8.29 -11.30 -0.88
N ALA A 101 -7.09 -11.06 -0.38
CA ALA A 101 -5.99 -10.49 -1.15
C ALA A 101 -4.79 -11.45 -1.26
N GLU A 102 -4.18 -11.52 -2.45
CA GLU A 102 -2.82 -12.02 -2.60
C GLU A 102 -1.84 -10.86 -2.35
N ILE A 103 -1.08 -10.93 -1.26
CA ILE A 103 -0.14 -9.87 -0.88
C ILE A 103 1.28 -10.37 -1.09
N GLU A 104 2.03 -9.74 -1.99
CA GLU A 104 3.46 -10.01 -2.21
C GLU A 104 4.30 -8.78 -1.86
N GLU A 105 5.06 -8.88 -0.77
CA GLU A 105 5.95 -7.79 -0.31
C GLU A 105 7.42 -8.17 -0.46
N GLN A 106 8.20 -7.32 -1.14
CA GLN A 106 9.63 -7.51 -1.36
C GLN A 106 10.46 -6.33 -0.86
N ALA A 107 11.40 -6.61 0.06
CA ALA A 107 12.14 -5.62 0.83
C ALA A 107 13.66 -5.91 0.89
N ALA A 108 14.51 -4.97 0.47
CA ALA A 108 15.96 -5.21 0.34
C ALA A 108 16.86 -4.85 1.55
N GLU A 109 16.78 -3.63 2.12
CA GLU A 109 17.67 -3.19 3.22
C GLU A 109 16.98 -2.25 4.20
N GLY A 110 16.91 -2.65 5.49
CA GLY A 110 16.41 -1.81 6.58
C GLY A 110 14.89 -1.51 6.71
N PRO A 111 13.94 -2.05 5.92
CA PRO A 111 12.53 -1.75 6.08
C PRO A 111 11.90 -2.53 7.25
N SER A 112 10.74 -2.14 7.74
CA SER A 112 9.87 -3.01 8.55
C SER A 112 8.70 -3.38 7.66
N VAL A 113 8.33 -4.66 7.58
CA VAL A 113 7.15 -5.12 6.85
C VAL A 113 6.08 -5.44 7.89
N ALA A 114 4.89 -4.88 7.74
CA ALA A 114 3.75 -5.20 8.57
C ALA A 114 2.50 -5.35 7.72
N THR A 115 1.90 -6.53 7.73
CA THR A 115 0.66 -6.82 7.00
C THR A 115 -0.44 -7.13 8.00
N GLU A 116 -1.53 -6.37 7.97
CA GLU A 116 -2.75 -6.63 8.72
C GLU A 116 -3.90 -6.97 7.77
N TYR A 117 -4.61 -8.05 8.07
CA TYR A 117 -5.66 -8.57 7.19
C TYR A 117 -6.83 -9.17 7.97
N LEU A 118 -8.04 -9.06 7.42
CA LEU A 118 -9.29 -9.49 8.05
C LEU A 118 -9.74 -10.92 7.65
N ASP A 119 -9.54 -11.34 6.40
CA ASP A 119 -10.05 -12.61 5.84
C ASP A 119 -8.95 -13.51 5.20
N GLU A 120 -9.28 -14.46 4.32
CA GLU A 120 -8.39 -15.55 3.84
C GLU A 120 -7.30 -15.08 2.84
N ASP A 121 -6.31 -14.33 3.32
CA ASP A 121 -5.24 -13.81 2.45
C ASP A 121 -4.06 -14.79 2.26
N GLU A 122 -3.53 -14.84 1.03
CA GLU A 122 -2.24 -15.49 0.75
C GLU A 122 -1.12 -14.45 0.80
N ILE A 123 -0.34 -14.47 1.89
CA ILE A 123 0.73 -13.49 2.12
C ILE A 123 2.11 -14.10 1.83
N LYS A 124 2.85 -13.44 0.94
CA LYS A 124 4.23 -13.78 0.53
C LYS A 124 5.17 -12.61 0.83
N GLU A 125 5.80 -12.63 2.00
CA GLU A 125 6.78 -11.60 2.37
C GLU A 125 8.21 -12.10 2.14
N GLN A 126 9.04 -11.29 1.48
CA GLN A 126 10.45 -11.53 1.27
C GLN A 126 11.26 -10.31 1.67
N ALA A 127 12.05 -10.45 2.73
CA ALA A 127 12.86 -9.37 3.26
C ALA A 127 14.33 -9.80 3.43
N ALA A 128 15.28 -8.96 3.00
CA ALA A 128 16.73 -9.22 3.12
C ALA A 128 17.27 -8.81 4.52
N GLU A 129 18.51 -8.33 4.69
CA GLU A 129 19.11 -8.14 6.04
C GLU A 129 18.57 -6.91 6.80
N GLY A 130 18.20 -7.09 8.08
CA GLY A 130 17.75 -6.00 8.97
C GLY A 130 16.24 -5.79 9.24
N PRO A 131 15.28 -6.27 8.42
CA PRO A 131 13.87 -5.98 8.58
C PRO A 131 13.19 -6.83 9.64
N THR A 132 12.16 -6.27 10.27
CA THR A 132 11.18 -6.99 11.08
C THR A 132 9.92 -7.20 10.26
N VAL A 133 9.48 -8.44 10.14
CA VAL A 133 8.25 -8.85 9.46
C VAL A 133 7.19 -9.16 10.51
N VAL A 134 6.02 -8.54 10.42
CA VAL A 134 4.91 -8.72 11.36
C VAL A 134 3.62 -8.94 10.58
N THR A 135 3.11 -10.17 10.59
CA THR A 135 1.79 -10.49 10.03
C THR A 135 0.77 -10.66 11.14
N GLY A 136 -0.38 -9.99 10.98
CA GLY A 136 -1.50 -10.06 11.91
C GLY A 136 -2.81 -10.33 11.17
N SER A 137 -3.43 -11.47 11.42
CA SER A 137 -4.84 -11.68 11.05
C SER A 137 -5.75 -11.24 12.19
N VAL A 138 -6.71 -10.38 11.87
CA VAL A 138 -7.86 -10.08 12.73
C VAL A 138 -9.04 -10.90 12.24
N ALA A 139 -9.02 -12.21 12.49
CA ALA A 139 -10.14 -13.08 12.10
C ALA A 139 -11.48 -12.47 12.57
N ALA A 140 -12.39 -12.19 11.63
CA ALA A 140 -13.77 -11.86 11.95
C ALA A 140 -14.25 -12.93 12.94
N SER A 141 -14.63 -12.51 14.15
CA SER A 141 -15.09 -13.44 15.18
C SER A 141 -16.15 -14.32 14.54
N PRO A 142 -16.05 -15.66 14.58
CA PRO A 142 -17.05 -16.51 13.96
C PRO A 142 -18.39 -16.07 14.55
N ASP A 143 -19.30 -15.60 13.69
CA ASP A 143 -20.68 -15.30 14.07
C ASP A 143 -21.14 -16.51 14.85
N THR A 144 -21.23 -16.37 16.17
CA THR A 144 -21.68 -17.45 17.03
C THR A 144 -23.17 -17.50 16.82
N GLY A 145 -23.56 -18.15 15.71
CA GLY A 145 -24.92 -18.36 15.28
C GLY A 145 -25.73 -18.78 16.49
N VAL A 146 -26.52 -17.84 17.01
CA VAL A 146 -27.49 -18.13 18.05
C VAL A 146 -28.66 -18.78 17.33
N ASP A 147 -28.52 -20.09 17.14
CA ASP A 147 -29.61 -21.01 16.81
C ASP A 147 -30.76 -20.76 17.82
N ARG A 148 -31.91 -20.28 17.33
CA ARG A 148 -33.17 -20.15 18.08
C ARG A 148 -34.35 -20.57 17.24
#